data_AF-A0A521UYU4-F1
#
_entry.id   AF-A0A521UYU4-F1
#
_cell.length_a   1.000
_cell.length_b   1.000
_cell.length_c   1.000
_cell.angle_alpha   90.00
_cell.angle_beta   90.00
_cell.angle_gamma   90.00
#
_symmetry.space_group_name_H-M   'P 1'
#
loop_
_entity.id
_entity.type
_entity.pdbx_description
1 polymer ?
#
loop_
_entity_poly.entity_id
_entity_poly.type
_entity_poly.pdbx_seq_one_letter_code
_entity_poly.pdbx_strand_id
1 'polypeptide(L)'
;MAGKHRDETSERGFAAMDEEKQRQIASEGGKAAHEKGTAHEFTPEEAKQAGHKGGEKVSRDREHMSEIGRKGGEKVSRDREHMSEIGRKGGER
;
A
#
# COMPACT_ATOMS: atom_id res chain seq x y z
N MET A 1 10.42 46.99 -23.61
CA MET A 1 10.80 45.92 -22.66
C MET A 1 9.67 44.90 -22.66
N ALA A 2 9.91 43.69 -23.18
CA ALA A 2 8.93 42.61 -23.20
C ALA A 2 8.86 41.95 -21.81
N GLY A 3 7.72 42.08 -21.14
CA GLY A 3 7.44 41.44 -19.86
C GLY A 3 7.12 39.96 -20.09
N LYS A 4 7.91 39.09 -19.45
CA LYS A 4 7.82 37.63 -19.47
C LYS A 4 6.39 37.14 -19.16
N HIS A 5 5.75 36.49 -20.13
CA HIS A 5 4.69 35.51 -19.85
C HIS A 5 5.34 34.36 -19.08
N ARG A 6 5.15 34.30 -17.76
CA ARG A 6 5.26 33.05 -17.04
C ARG A 6 3.95 32.32 -17.32
N ASP A 7 4.05 31.18 -17.98
CA ASP A 7 2.98 30.19 -18.02
C ASP A 7 2.78 29.70 -16.58
N GLU A 8 2.04 30.48 -15.78
CA GLU A 8 1.41 29.98 -14.57
C GLU A 8 0.33 29.02 -15.07
N THR A 9 0.71 27.74 -15.20
CA THR A 9 -0.22 26.65 -15.48
C THR A 9 -1.31 26.71 -14.42
N SER A 10 -2.40 27.40 -14.72
CA SER A 10 -3.48 27.60 -13.78
C SER A 10 -4.02 26.21 -13.48
N GLU A 11 -3.95 25.79 -12.22
CA GLU A 11 -4.45 24.50 -11.77
C GLU A 11 -5.89 24.37 -12.25
N ARG A 12 -6.09 23.55 -13.28
CA ARG A 12 -7.38 23.32 -13.93
C ARG A 12 -7.58 21.81 -14.08
N GLY A 13 -8.83 21.39 -14.04
CA GLY A 13 -9.17 19.98 -14.15
C GLY A 13 -8.78 19.18 -12.90
N PHE A 14 -8.24 17.98 -13.10
CA PHE A 14 -8.02 17.00 -12.03
C PHE A 14 -7.02 17.45 -10.95
N ALA A 15 -6.04 18.29 -11.33
CA ALA A 15 -5.06 18.84 -10.40
C ALA A 15 -5.62 19.98 -9.52
N ALA A 16 -6.73 20.60 -9.94
CA ALA A 16 -7.38 21.68 -9.18
C ALA A 16 -8.44 21.17 -8.20
N MET A 17 -8.71 19.86 -8.20
CA MET A 17 -9.70 19.25 -7.31
C MET A 17 -9.14 19.10 -5.90
N ASP A 18 -10.04 19.03 -4.93
CA ASP A 18 -9.72 18.61 -3.58
C ASP A 18 -9.02 17.24 -3.58
N GLU A 19 -8.03 17.05 -2.71
CA GLU A 19 -7.22 15.82 -2.67
C GLU A 19 -8.05 14.57 -2.38
N GLU A 20 -9.08 14.66 -1.53
CA GLU A 20 -9.93 13.53 -1.22
C GLU A 20 -10.72 13.13 -2.46
N LYS A 21 -11.31 14.12 -3.14
CA LYS A 21 -12.03 13.91 -4.39
C LYS A 21 -11.12 13.35 -5.49
N GLN A 22 -9.89 13.85 -5.58
CA GLN A 22 -8.89 13.34 -6.52
C GLN A 22 -8.56 11.87 -6.26
N ARG A 23 -8.33 11.50 -4.99
CA ARG A 23 -8.08 10.10 -4.59
C ARG A 23 -9.28 9.20 -4.88
N GLN A 24 -10.49 9.65 -4.61
CA GLN A 24 -11.72 8.90 -4.88
C GLN A 24 -11.84 8.61 -6.38
N ILE A 25 -11.73 9.63 -7.24
CA ILE A 25 -11.82 9.45 -8.69
C ILE A 25 -10.68 8.57 -9.22
N ALA A 26 -9.46 8.73 -8.72
CA ALA A 26 -8.34 7.86 -9.09
C ALA A 26 -8.60 6.39 -8.69
N SER A 27 -9.17 6.17 -7.50
CA SER A 27 -9.56 4.84 -7.02
C SER A 27 -10.65 4.21 -7.89
N GLU A 28 -11.70 4.97 -8.22
CA GLU A 28 -12.79 4.52 -9.09
C GLU A 28 -12.29 4.21 -10.51
N GLY A 29 -11.43 5.06 -11.08
CA GLY A 29 -10.84 4.84 -12.38
C GLY A 29 -10.01 3.54 -12.44
N GLY A 30 -9.21 3.27 -11.40
CA GLY A 30 -8.45 2.03 -11.28
C GLY A 30 -9.36 0.79 -11.21
N LYS A 31 -10.40 0.83 -10.36
CA LYS A 31 -11.38 -0.27 -10.24
C LYS A 31 -12.10 -0.53 -11.55
N ALA A 32 -12.57 0.53 -12.21
CA ALA A 32 -13.26 0.44 -13.48
C ALA A 32 -12.36 -0.11 -14.59
N ALA A 33 -11.06 0.23 -14.60
CA ALA A 33 -10.12 -0.29 -15.59
C ALA A 33 -9.90 -1.81 -15.45
N HIS A 34 -9.79 -2.31 -14.20
CA HIS A 34 -9.72 -3.74 -13.91
C HIS A 34 -11.04 -4.45 -14.23
N GLU A 35 -12.18 -3.90 -13.82
CA GLU A 35 -13.49 -4.47 -14.12
C GLU A 35 -13.74 -4.59 -15.64
N LYS A 36 -13.29 -3.60 -16.41
CA LYS A 36 -13.39 -3.60 -17.88
C LYS A 36 -12.31 -4.44 -18.58
N GLY A 37 -11.38 -5.04 -17.85
CA GLY A 37 -10.26 -5.82 -18.42
C GLY A 37 -9.27 -4.99 -19.24
N THR A 38 -9.26 -3.67 -19.04
CA THR A 38 -8.33 -2.74 -19.70
C THR A 38 -7.06 -2.49 -18.89
N ALA A 39 -7.09 -2.83 -17.60
CA ALA A 39 -5.94 -2.79 -16.73
C ALA A 39 -5.01 -4.00 -16.97
N HIS A 40 -3.76 -3.86 -16.50
CA HIS A 40 -2.81 -4.95 -16.48
C HIS A 40 -3.18 -5.94 -15.37
N GLU A 41 -3.37 -7.20 -15.75
CA GLU A 41 -3.58 -8.31 -14.81
C GLU A 41 -2.23 -8.92 -14.44
N PHE A 42 -1.94 -8.96 -13.15
CA PHE A 42 -0.70 -9.54 -12.66
C PHE A 42 -0.82 -11.05 -12.58
N THR A 43 0.19 -11.73 -13.11
CA THR A 43 0.40 -13.15 -12.83
C THR A 43 0.76 -13.35 -11.34
N PRO A 44 0.51 -14.54 -10.76
CA PRO A 44 0.93 -14.85 -9.39
C PRO A 44 2.43 -14.60 -9.15
N GLU A 45 3.25 -14.88 -10.15
CA GLU A 45 4.70 -14.67 -10.15
C GLU A 45 5.05 -13.19 -10.09
N GLU A 46 4.40 -12.36 -10.89
CA GLU A 46 4.59 -10.91 -10.87
C GLU A 46 4.13 -10.29 -9.55
N ALA A 47 2.97 -10.72 -9.03
CA ALA A 47 2.47 -10.28 -7.72
C ALA A 47 3.47 -10.65 -6.61
N LYS A 48 4.06 -11.84 -6.67
CA LYS A 48 5.09 -12.29 -5.73
C LYS A 48 6.37 -11.45 -5.84
N GLN A 49 6.85 -11.17 -7.06
CA GLN A 49 8.03 -10.33 -7.27
C GLN A 49 7.80 -8.90 -6.80
N ALA A 50 6.63 -8.32 -7.08
CA ALA A 50 6.24 -6.99 -6.61
C ALA A 50 6.18 -6.95 -5.08
N GLY A 51 5.58 -7.96 -4.46
CA GLY A 51 5.54 -8.12 -3.00
C GLY A 51 6.93 -8.24 -2.39
N HIS A 52 7.81 -9.05 -2.99
CA HIS A 52 9.20 -9.19 -2.56
C HIS A 52 9.94 -7.85 -2.61
N LYS A 53 9.89 -7.16 -3.75
CA LYS A 53 10.55 -5.86 -3.94
C LYS A 53 10.03 -4.80 -2.97
N GLY A 54 8.72 -4.79 -2.71
CA GLY A 54 8.11 -3.93 -1.70
C GLY A 54 8.62 -4.25 -0.30
N GLY A 55 8.62 -5.54 0.06
CA GLY A 55 9.16 -6.04 1.32
C GLY A 55 10.62 -5.68 1.53
N GLU A 56 11.47 -5.83 0.51
CA GLU A 56 12.89 -5.45 0.55
C GLU A 56 13.12 -3.96 0.76
N LYS A 57 12.21 -3.12 0.27
CA LYS A 57 12.28 -1.67 0.49
C LYS A 57 11.91 -1.33 1.93
N VAL A 58 10.82 -1.90 2.43
CA VAL A 58 10.27 -1.61 3.76
C VAL A 58 11.12 -2.22 4.87
N SER A 59 11.69 -3.41 4.66
CA SER A 59 12.48 -4.12 5.67
C SER A 59 13.77 -3.41 6.07
N ARG A 60 14.23 -2.44 5.28
CA ARG A 60 15.38 -1.59 5.60
C ARG A 60 15.10 -0.65 6.78
N ASP A 61 13.84 -0.33 7.03
CA ASP A 61 13.44 0.49 8.17
C ASP A 61 13.16 -0.40 9.39
N ARG A 62 14.15 -0.44 10.28
CA ARG A 62 14.11 -1.27 11.48
C ARG A 62 13.06 -0.82 12.49
N GLU A 63 12.84 0.49 12.62
CA GLU A 63 11.85 1.03 13.56
C GLU A 63 10.44 0.68 13.09
N HIS A 64 10.17 0.88 11.79
CA HIS A 64 8.91 0.50 11.18
C HIS A 64 8.64 -1.01 11.29
N MET A 65 9.64 -1.86 11.03
CA MET A 65 9.50 -3.31 11.19
C MET A 65 9.22 -3.72 12.64
N SER A 66 9.84 -3.04 13.60
CA SER A 66 9.61 -3.27 15.03
C SER A 66 8.20 -2.86 15.45
N GLU A 67 7.67 -1.76 14.90
CA GLU A 67 6.31 -1.31 15.16
C GLU A 67 5.27 -2.29 14.57
N ILE A 68 5.48 -2.76 13.33
CA ILE A 68 4.63 -3.79 12.71
C ILE A 68 4.64 -5.07 13.55
N GLY A 69 5.82 -5.54 13.96
CA GLY A 69 5.97 -6.73 14.80
C GLY A 69 5.24 -6.59 16.14
N ARG A 70 5.36 -5.42 16.79
CA ARG A 70 4.65 -5.12 18.04
C ARG A 70 3.13 -5.13 17.85
N LYS A 71 2.61 -4.42 16.84
CA LYS A 71 1.16 -4.39 16.54
C LYS A 71 0.62 -5.77 16.20
N GLY A 72 1.38 -6.57 15.46
CA GLY A 72 1.04 -7.97 15.17
C GLY A 72 0.99 -8.82 16.44
N GLY A 73 2.02 -8.72 17.27
CA GLY A 73 2.09 -9.39 18.57
C GLY A 73 0.93 -9.01 19.49
N GLU A 74 0.60 -7.72 19.60
CA GLU A 74 -0.52 -7.22 20.41
C GLU A 74 -1.89 -7.72 19.93
N LYS A 75 -2.06 -7.92 18.62
CA LYS A 75 -3.30 -8.52 18.09
C LYS A 75 -3.42 -10.00 18.47
N VAL A 76 -2.32 -10.75 18.35
CA VAL A 76 -2.29 -12.19 18.61
C VAL A 76 -2.30 -12.48 20.12
N SER A 77 -1.63 -11.67 20.94
CA SER A 77 -1.53 -11.87 22.39
C SER A 77 -2.84 -11.64 23.14
N ARG A 78 -3.84 -11.01 22.50
CA ARG A 78 -5.19 -10.88 23.04
C ARG A 78 -5.95 -12.21 23.07
N ASP A 79 -5.45 -13.22 22.36
CA ASP A 79 -5.97 -14.58 22.37
C ASP A 79 -4.99 -15.54 23.06
N ARG A 80 -5.23 -15.75 24.36
CA ARG A 80 -4.36 -16.57 25.24
C ARG A 80 -4.43 -18.06 24.89
N GLU A 81 -5.56 -18.54 24.36
CA GLU A 81 -5.71 -19.93 23.94
C GLU A 81 -4.93 -20.18 22.64
N HIS A 82 -5.05 -19.26 21.67
CA HIS A 82 -4.29 -19.30 20.42
C HIS A 82 -2.78 -19.21 20.65
N MET A 83 -2.31 -18.36 21.57
CA MET A 83 -0.89 -18.31 21.97
C MET A 83 -0.39 -19.65 22.54
N SER A 84 -1.23 -20.32 23.32
CA SER A 84 -0.90 -21.62 23.94
C SER A 84 -0.88 -22.77 22.92
N GLU A 85 -1.70 -22.68 21.87
CA GLU A 85 -1.69 -23.62 20.74
C GLU A 85 -0.46 -23.41 19.84
N ILE A 86 -0.14 -22.16 19.49
CA ILE A 86 1.06 -21.81 18.71
C ILE A 86 2.32 -22.23 19.46
N GLY A 87 2.42 -21.94 20.76
CA GLY A 87 3.57 -22.30 21.58
C GLY A 87 3.81 -23.80 21.66
N ARG A 88 2.75 -24.60 21.80
CA ARG A 88 2.83 -26.06 21.76
C ARG A 88 3.32 -26.55 20.39
N LYS A 89 2.70 -26.09 19.30
CA LYS A 89 3.05 -26.51 17.93
C LYS A 89 4.46 -26.04 17.50
N GLY A 90 4.94 -24.92 18.03
CA GLY A 90 6.27 -24.38 17.75
C GLY A 90 7.41 -25.08 18.51
N GLY A 91 7.10 -25.66 19.68
CA GLY A 91 8.05 -26.38 20.52
C GLY A 91 8.23 -27.86 20.16
N GLU A 92 7.39 -28.42 19.30
CA GLU A 92 7.47 -29.82 18.82
C GLU A 92 8.51 -30.03 17.69
N ARG A 93 9.57 -29.23 17.65
CA ARG A 93 10.68 -29.40 16.69
C ARG A 93 11.93 -29.96 17.34
#